data_AF-W4VPD5-F1
#
_entry.id   AF-W4VPD5-F1
#
_cell.length_a   1.000
_cell.length_b   1.000
_cell.length_c   1.000
_cell.angle_alpha   90.00
_cell.angle_beta   90.00
_cell.angle_gamma   90.00
#
_symmetry.space_group_name_H-M   'P 1'
#
loop_
_entity.id
_entity.type
_entity.pdbx_description
1 polymer ?
#
loop_
_entity_poly.entity_id
_entity_poly.type
_entity_poly.pdbx_seq_one_letter_code
_entity_poly.pdbx_strand_id
1 'polypeptide(L)' 'MKAFQQALKITSKEIDVSITEELTVSVGVIQVNAIAPFEEIYQIADKAMYQAKDAGRDGVKVYQGTQ' A
#
# COMPACT_ATOMS: atom_id res chain seq x y z
N MET A 1 11.66 0.49 -6.44
CA MET A 1 10.58 -0.23 -5.73
C MET A 1 10.81 -1.74 -5.61
N LYS A 2 10.91 -2.52 -6.71
CA LYS A 2 10.98 -3.99 -6.63
C LYS A 2 12.12 -4.55 -5.75
N ALA A 3 13.33 -3.99 -5.85
CA ALA A 3 14.48 -4.43 -5.06
C ALA A 3 14.27 -4.25 -3.53
N PHE A 4 13.61 -3.16 -3.13
CA PHE A 4 13.28 -2.89 -1.74
C PHE A 4 12.25 -3.90 -1.19
N GLN A 5 11.20 -4.19 -1.96
CA GLN A 5 10.20 -5.20 -1.59
C GLN A 5 10.83 -6.60 -1.47
N GLN A 6 11.74 -6.97 -2.38
CA GLN A 6 12.47 -8.24 -2.30
C GLN A 6 13.36 -8.32 -1.05
N ALA A 7 14.08 -7.24 -0.72
CA ALA A 7 14.91 -7.21 0.47
C ALA A 7 14.08 -7.43 1.75
N LEU A 8 12.92 -6.77 1.87
CA LEU A 8 12.01 -6.98 3.00
C LEU A 8 11.51 -8.42 3.12
N LYS A 9 11.19 -9.08 2.00
CA LYS A 9 10.74 -10.49 1.98
C LYS A 9 11.84 -11.45 2.44
N ILE A 10 13.09 -11.18 2.06
CA ILE A 10 14.24 -11.98 2.50
C ILE A 10 14.43 -11.80 4.01
N THR A 11 14.48 -10.55 4.48
CA THR A 11 14.68 -10.26 5.90
C THR A 11 13.54 -10.79 6.78
N SER A 12 12.27 -10.79 6.32
CA SER A 12 11.17 -11.30 7.15
C SER A 12 11.27 -12.80 7.42
N LYS A 13 11.80 -13.59 6.47
CA LYS A 13 12.04 -15.04 6.65
C LYS A 13 13.16 -15.34 7.64
N GLU A 14 14.09 -14.41 7.81
CA GLU A 14 15.18 -14.53 8.77
C GLU A 14 14.73 -14.22 10.21
N ILE A 15 13.64 -13.46 10.38
CA ILE A 15 13.12 -13.07 11.69
C ILE A 15 12.46 -14.27 12.40
N ASP A 16 11.65 -15.05 11.69
CA ASP A 16 10.98 -16.23 12.25
C ASP A 16 10.78 -17.30 11.17
N VAL A 17 11.58 -18.37 11.30
CA VAL A 17 11.58 -19.52 10.38
C VAL A 17 10.28 -20.35 10.43
N SER A 18 9.41 -20.13 11.44
CA SER A 18 8.09 -20.75 11.53
C SER A 18 7.04 -20.04 10.66
N ILE A 19 7.36 -18.87 10.08
CA ILE A 19 6.51 -18.20 9.10
C ILE A 19 6.54 -19.02 7.80
N THR A 20 5.53 -19.87 7.63
CA THR A 20 5.35 -20.72 6.44
C THR A 20 4.63 -20.01 5.30
N GLU A 21 3.98 -18.87 5.57
CA GLU A 21 3.16 -18.13 4.62
C GLU A 21 3.62 -16.68 4.46
N GLU A 22 3.66 -16.19 3.23
CA GLU A 22 3.98 -14.80 2.92
C GLU A 22 2.68 -13.98 2.78
N LEU A 23 2.52 -12.97 3.63
CA LEU A 23 1.44 -11.99 3.52
C LEU A 23 1.93 -10.72 2.82
N THR A 24 1.09 -10.17 1.94
CA THR A 24 1.35 -8.88 1.27
C THR A 24 0.22 -7.91 1.55
N VAL A 25 0.51 -6.62 1.43
CA VAL A 25 -0.47 -5.54 1.59
C VAL A 25 -0.57 -4.72 0.32
N SER A 26 -1.77 -4.22 0.03
CA SER A 26 -1.99 -3.19 -0.98
C SER A 26 -2.26 -1.87 -0.26
N VAL A 27 -1.60 -0.80 -0.67
CA VAL A 27 -1.63 0.48 0.03
C VAL A 27 -2.12 1.58 -0.91
N GLY A 28 -3.12 2.33 -0.47
CA GLY A 28 -3.56 3.56 -1.10
C GLY A 28 -3.00 4.76 -0.34
N VAL A 29 -2.44 5.71 -1.07
CA VAL A 29 -1.83 6.92 -0.51
C VAL A 29 -2.45 8.13 -1.19
N ILE A 30 -2.65 9.20 -0.43
CA ILE A 30 -3.12 10.48 -0.92
C ILE A 30 -2.25 11.59 -0.34
N GLN A 31 -1.88 12.55 -1.18
CA GLN A 31 -1.29 13.80 -0.72
C GLN A 31 -2.42 14.74 -0.32
N VAL A 32 -2.39 15.25 0.91
CA VAL A 32 -3.41 16.17 1.44
C VAL A 32 -2.81 17.56 1.57
N ASN A 33 -3.42 18.53 0.91
CA ASN A 33 -2.99 19.93 0.83
C ASN A 33 -3.96 20.89 1.51
N ALA A 34 -5.17 20.44 1.86
CA ALA A 34 -6.22 21.25 2.48
C ALA A 34 -6.88 20.55 3.68
N ILE A 35 -7.70 21.30 4.42
CA ILE A 35 -8.51 20.82 5.56
C ILE A 35 -9.77 20.10 5.01
N ALA A 36 -9.58 19.01 4.27
CA ALA A 36 -10.69 18.14 3.90
C ALA A 36 -11.12 17.30 5.12
N PRO A 37 -12.42 16.97 5.27
CA PRO A 37 -12.87 16.04 6.31
C PRO A 37 -12.15 14.70 6.21
N PHE A 38 -11.92 14.08 7.36
CA PHE A 38 -11.22 12.80 7.44
C PHE A 38 -11.86 11.73 6.56
N GLU A 39 -13.19 11.63 6.59
CA GLU A 39 -13.95 10.64 5.83
C GLU A 39 -13.73 10.77 4.32
N GLU A 40 -13.60 11.99 3.82
CA GLU A 40 -13.34 12.26 2.41
C GLU A 40 -11.92 11.83 2.03
N ILE A 41 -10.92 12.21 2.83
CA ILE A 41 -9.53 11.79 2.64
C ILE A 41 -9.42 10.26 2.68
N TYR A 42 -10.10 9.62 3.64
CA TYR A 42 -10.10 8.18 3.80
C TYR A 42 -10.72 7.49 2.59
N GLN A 43 -11.86 7.95 2.10
CA GLN A 43 -12.50 7.37 0.91
C GLN A 43 -11.60 7.46 -0.33
N ILE A 44 -10.85 8.54 -0.49
CA ILE A 44 -9.94 8.69 -1.63
C ILE A 44 -8.72 7.76 -1.48
N ALA A 45 -8.15 7.66 -0.28
CA ALA A 45 -7.08 6.69 -0.01
C ALA A 45 -7.55 5.24 -0.22
N ASP A 46 -8.76 4.91 0.21
CA ASP A 46 -9.37 3.58 0.00
C ASP A 46 -9.54 3.28 -1.49
N LYS A 47 -10.04 4.24 -2.28
CA LYS A 47 -10.11 4.10 -3.76
C LYS A 47 -8.73 3.83 -4.38
N ALA A 48 -7.69 4.53 -3.95
CA ALA A 48 -6.33 4.27 -4.43
C ALA A 48 -5.83 2.87 -4.03
N MET A 49 -6.18 2.40 -2.82
CA MET A 49 -5.87 1.02 -2.39
C MET A 49 -6.56 -0.01 -3.29
N TYR A 50 -7.82 0.21 -3.66
CA TYR A 50 -8.52 -0.67 -4.59
C TYR A 50 -7.86 -0.70 -5.97
N GLN A 51 -7.37 0.44 -6.48
CA GLN A 51 -6.57 0.46 -7.70
C GLN A 51 -5.29 -0.39 -7.58
N ALA A 52 -4.65 -0.42 -6.40
CA ALA A 52 -3.50 -1.30 -6.16
C ALA A 52 -3.92 -2.79 -6.17
N LYS A 53 -5.09 -3.11 -5.61
CA LYS A 53 -5.63 -4.47 -5.63
C LYS A 53 -5.94 -4.94 -7.05
N ASP A 54 -6.61 -4.11 -7.84
CA ASP A 54 -7.00 -4.42 -9.22
C ASP A 54 -5.78 -4.53 -10.16
N ALA A 55 -4.72 -3.79 -9.87
CA ALA A 55 -3.46 -3.86 -10.60
C ALA A 55 -2.58 -5.09 -10.27
N GLY A 56 -3.07 -6.02 -9.44
CA GLY A 56 -2.36 -7.25 -9.09
C GLY A 56 -1.96 -7.40 -7.62
N ARG A 57 -2.38 -6.49 -6.74
CA ARG A 57 -2.04 -6.46 -5.29
C ARG A 57 -0.55 -6.19 -5.05
N ASP A 58 -0.05 -6.43 -3.82
CA ASP A 58 1.34 -6.21 -3.37
C ASP A 58 1.98 -4.88 -3.87
N GLY A 59 1.22 -3.80 -3.76
CA GLY A 59 1.52 -2.56 -4.46
C GLY A 59 1.04 -1.32 -3.73
N VAL A 60 1.70 -0.21 -4.03
CA VAL A 60 1.34 1.12 -3.53
C VAL A 60 0.80 1.94 -4.70
N LYS A 61 -0.37 2.56 -4.51
CA LYS A 61 -0.94 3.52 -5.46
C LYS A 61 -1.12 4.87 -4.78
N VAL A 62 -0.58 5.89 -5.41
CA VAL A 62 -0.77 7.28 -5.00
C VAL A 62 -1.91 7.84 -5.84
N TYR A 63 -2.92 8.39 -5.18
CA TYR A 63 -4.01 9.10 -5.85
C TYR A 63 -3.45 10.31 -6.61
N GLN A 64 -3.79 10.43 -7.90
CA GLN A 64 -3.29 11.49 -8.79
C GLN A 64 -4.35 12.55 -9.14
N GLY A 65 -5.51 12.55 -8.49
CA GLY A 65 -6.53 13.59 -8.72
C GLY A 65 -6.16 14.90 -8.03
N THR A 66 -6.63 16.02 -8.60
CA THR A 66 -6.54 17.34 -7.99
C THR A 66 -7.46 17.38 -6.76
N GLN A 67 -6.91 17.73 -5.60
CA GLN A 67 -7.68 18.10 -4.40
C GLN A 67 -8.07 19.57 -4.47
#